data_AF-A0A7V7X568-F1
#
_entry.id   AF-A0A7V7X568-F1
#
_cell.length_a   1.000
_cell.length_b   1.000
_cell.length_c   1.000
_cell.angle_alpha   90.00
_cell.angle_beta   90.00
_cell.angle_gamma   90.00
#
_symmetry.space_group_name_H-M   'P 1'
#
loop_
_entity.id
_entity.type
_entity.pdbx_description
1 polymer ?
#
loop_
_entity_poly.entity_id
_entity_poly.type
_entity_poly.pdbx_seq_one_letter_code
_entity_poly.pdbx_strand_id
1 'polypeptide(L)'
;MSTDTSAKHQPHVLPVSTYLGVGAALLVLTAITVWVAQFHFGEWNLIVAMAVAVTKAILVALIFMHLLWDNKVYMVIFLSSILFLGIFIVLTMFDTLRRDDIYDYVEKPINPNAIIYQTDSTKTSAAPDSTAVPSGTAH
;
A
#
# COMPACT_ATOMS: atom_id res chain seq x y z
N MET A 1 -22.39 1.63 -64.48
CA MET A 1 -23.16 2.33 -63.42
C MET A 1 -22.79 1.66 -62.10
N SER A 2 -21.65 2.02 -61.54
CA SER A 2 -21.14 1.49 -60.27
C SER A 2 -21.86 2.19 -59.12
N THR A 3 -22.66 1.43 -58.38
CA THR A 3 -23.36 1.91 -57.19
C THR A 3 -22.35 2.06 -56.04
N ASP A 4 -21.87 3.27 -55.82
CA ASP A 4 -21.13 3.63 -54.62
C ASP A 4 -22.06 3.51 -53.41
N THR A 5 -22.02 2.36 -52.76
CA THR A 5 -22.62 2.13 -51.46
C THR A 5 -21.81 2.91 -50.45
N SER A 6 -22.25 4.13 -50.16
CA SER A 6 -21.78 4.93 -49.03
C SER A 6 -22.14 4.21 -47.74
N ALA A 7 -21.26 3.30 -47.31
CA ALA A 7 -21.29 2.72 -45.98
C ALA A 7 -20.99 3.83 -44.95
N LYS A 8 -22.04 4.44 -44.39
CA LYS A 8 -21.93 5.28 -43.19
C LYS A 8 -21.42 4.43 -42.03
N HIS A 9 -20.11 4.37 -41.86
CA HIS A 9 -19.48 3.95 -40.61
C HIS A 9 -19.77 5.06 -39.59
N GLN A 10 -20.85 4.90 -38.82
CA GLN A 10 -21.08 5.72 -37.62
C GLN A 10 -20.05 5.26 -36.59
N PRO A 11 -19.06 6.09 -36.21
CA PRO A 11 -18.18 5.72 -35.12
C PRO A 11 -19.05 5.67 -33.86
N HIS A 12 -19.23 4.49 -33.27
CA HIS A 12 -19.97 4.29 -32.04
C HIS A 12 -19.12 4.82 -30.88
N VAL A 13 -18.89 6.14 -30.85
CA VAL A 13 -18.19 6.83 -29.78
C VAL A 13 -19.16 6.99 -28.62
N LEU A 14 -18.82 6.35 -27.51
CA LEU A 14 -19.52 6.46 -26.23
C LEU A 14 -19.76 7.96 -25.92
N PRO A 15 -20.94 8.34 -25.43
CA PRO A 15 -21.31 9.75 -25.28
C PRO A 15 -20.35 10.46 -24.30
N VAL A 16 -19.76 11.55 -24.77
CA VAL A 16 -18.80 12.39 -24.02
C VAL A 16 -19.38 12.86 -22.68
N SER A 17 -20.72 12.95 -22.56
CA SER A 17 -21.42 13.32 -21.33
C SER A 17 -21.17 12.36 -20.16
N THR A 18 -20.97 11.06 -20.43
CA THR A 18 -20.70 10.07 -19.38
C THR A 18 -19.33 10.34 -18.75
N TYR A 19 -18.31 10.59 -19.57
CA TYR A 19 -16.96 10.94 -19.09
C TYR A 19 -16.95 12.27 -18.33
N LEU A 20 -17.71 13.27 -18.82
CA LEU A 20 -17.80 14.58 -18.16
C LEU A 20 -18.52 14.53 -16.81
N GLY A 21 -19.61 13.75 -16.71
CA GLY A 21 -20.34 13.54 -15.46
C GLY A 21 -19.49 12.86 -14.40
N VAL A 22 -18.65 11.90 -14.79
CA VAL A 22 -17.72 11.23 -13.86
C VAL A 22 -16.57 12.13 -13.46
N GLY A 23 -15.99 12.89 -14.40
CA GLY A 23 -14.97 13.89 -14.08
C GLY A 23 -15.46 14.89 -13.03
N ALA A 24 -16.71 15.34 -13.16
CA ALA A 24 -17.35 16.21 -12.16
C ALA A 24 -17.54 15.51 -10.81
N ALA A 25 -18.04 14.27 -10.79
CA ALA A 25 -18.21 13.50 -9.54
C ALA A 25 -16.86 13.27 -8.81
N LEU A 26 -15.79 13.00 -9.56
CA LEU A 26 -14.45 12.85 -9.01
C LEU A 26 -13.89 14.15 -8.45
N LEU A 27 -14.13 15.29 -9.12
CA LEU A 27 -13.76 16.60 -8.59
C LEU A 27 -14.51 16.94 -7.30
N VAL A 28 -15.82 16.67 -7.25
CA VAL A 28 -16.63 16.87 -6.05
C VAL A 28 -16.13 15.99 -4.90
N LEU A 29 -15.90 14.71 -5.15
CA LEU A 29 -15.40 13.80 -4.13
C LEU A 29 -14.01 14.23 -3.65
N THR A 30 -13.13 14.68 -4.57
CA THR A 30 -11.80 15.22 -4.21
C THR A 30 -11.91 16.47 -3.36
N ALA A 31 -12.82 17.40 -3.68
CA ALA A 31 -13.05 18.59 -2.86
C ALA A 31 -13.54 18.22 -1.45
N ILE A 32 -14.48 17.28 -1.34
CA ILE A 32 -14.94 16.72 -0.06
C ILE A 32 -13.75 16.07 0.68
N THR A 33 -12.88 15.35 -0.02
CA THR A 33 -11.70 14.70 0.57
C THR A 33 -10.73 15.72 1.17
N VAL A 34 -10.39 16.77 0.41
CA VAL A 34 -9.49 17.83 0.87
C VAL A 34 -10.10 18.53 2.07
N TRP A 35 -11.41 18.75 2.07
CA TRP A 35 -12.12 19.37 3.19
C TRP A 35 -12.11 18.49 4.44
N VAL A 36 -12.41 17.20 4.32
CA VAL A 36 -12.33 16.22 5.42
C VAL A 36 -10.89 16.11 5.94
N ALA A 37 -9.89 16.16 5.05
CA ALA A 37 -8.47 16.13 5.44
C ALA A 37 -8.00 17.39 6.19
N GLN A 38 -8.72 18.51 6.12
CA GLN A 38 -8.44 19.67 6.98
C GLN A 38 -8.84 19.42 8.44
N PHE A 39 -9.74 18.48 8.70
CA PHE A 39 -10.10 18.09 10.05
C PHE A 39 -9.08 17.09 10.61
N HIS A 40 -8.40 17.50 11.68
CA HIS A 40 -7.41 16.66 12.35
C HIS A 40 -8.12 15.67 13.27
N PHE A 41 -8.38 14.46 12.78
CA PHE A 41 -8.96 13.37 13.56
C PHE A 41 -7.94 12.60 14.43
N GLY A 42 -6.75 13.16 14.66
CA GLY A 42 -5.67 12.51 15.41
C GLY A 42 -5.24 11.19 14.75
N GLU A 43 -5.22 10.10 15.53
CA GLU A 43 -4.86 8.74 15.07
C GLU A 43 -5.77 8.19 13.97
N TRP A 44 -7.01 8.67 13.89
CA TRP A 44 -7.99 8.22 12.89
C TRP A 44 -7.74 8.80 11.49
N ASN A 45 -6.82 9.76 11.35
CA ASN A 45 -6.54 10.41 10.07
C ASN A 45 -6.13 9.40 8.97
N LEU A 46 -5.34 8.38 9.32
CA LEU A 46 -4.93 7.33 8.37
C LEU A 46 -6.14 6.53 7.87
N ILE A 47 -7.03 6.15 8.79
CA ILE A 47 -8.23 5.36 8.48
C ILE A 47 -9.17 6.16 7.58
N VAL A 48 -9.39 7.44 7.91
CA VAL A 48 -10.22 8.35 7.10
C VAL A 48 -9.60 8.57 5.73
N ALA A 49 -8.29 8.83 5.63
CA ALA A 49 -7.59 8.99 4.36
C ALA A 49 -7.69 7.73 3.48
N MET A 50 -7.52 6.54 4.07
CA MET A 50 -7.67 5.27 3.36
C MET A 50 -9.11 5.00 2.92
N ALA A 51 -10.09 5.26 3.77
CA ALA A 51 -11.50 5.10 3.42
C ALA A 51 -11.88 5.98 2.22
N VAL A 52 -11.45 7.24 2.20
CA VAL A 52 -11.75 8.14 1.09
C VAL A 52 -11.00 7.73 -0.19
N ALA A 53 -9.73 7.33 -0.08
CA ALA A 53 -8.96 6.82 -1.21
C ALA A 53 -9.62 5.59 -1.86
N VAL A 54 -10.07 4.62 -1.05
CA VAL A 54 -10.78 3.42 -1.52
C VAL A 54 -12.13 3.79 -2.14
N THR A 55 -12.89 4.69 -1.52
CA THR A 55 -14.18 5.16 -2.06
C THR A 55 -14.01 5.78 -3.45
N LYS A 56 -12.99 6.62 -3.62
CA LYS A 56 -12.65 7.20 -4.94
C LYS A 56 -12.29 6.11 -5.94
N ALA A 57 -11.45 5.14 -5.56
CA ALA A 57 -11.04 4.05 -6.43
C ALA A 57 -12.22 3.19 -6.90
N ILE A 58 -13.18 2.90 -6.01
CA ILE A 58 -14.40 2.14 -6.35
C ILE A 58 -15.28 2.92 -7.32
N LEU A 59 -15.45 4.23 -7.12
CA LEU A 59 -16.26 5.08 -8.02
C LEU A 59 -15.65 5.15 -9.43
N VAL A 60 -14.32 5.30 -9.51
CA VAL A 60 -13.57 5.24 -10.77
C VAL A 60 -13.74 3.87 -11.43
N ALA A 61 -13.59 2.78 -10.68
CA ALA A 61 -13.73 1.43 -11.22
C ALA A 61 -15.14 1.16 -11.75
N LEU A 62 -16.18 1.46 -10.98
CA LEU A 62 -17.57 1.15 -11.35
C LEU A 62 -18.03 1.93 -12.60
N ILE A 63 -17.62 3.19 -12.74
CA ILE A 63 -18.15 4.07 -13.79
C ILE A 63 -17.15 4.37 -14.91
N PHE A 64 -15.87 4.61 -14.62
CA PHE A 64 -14.85 4.96 -15.63
C PHE A 64 -14.33 3.75 -16.40
N MET A 65 -14.26 2.57 -15.76
CA MET A 65 -14.08 1.31 -16.49
C MET A 65 -15.37 0.76 -17.09
N HIS A 66 -16.48 1.53 -16.99
CA HIS A 66 -17.79 1.14 -17.50
C HIS A 66 -18.26 -0.21 -16.92
N LEU A 67 -17.80 -0.59 -15.72
CA LEU A 67 -18.00 -1.93 -15.14
C LEU A 67 -19.46 -2.32 -14.95
N LEU A 68 -20.32 -1.33 -14.71
CA LEU A 68 -21.76 -1.53 -14.53
C LEU A 68 -22.54 -1.62 -15.85
N TRP A 69 -22.01 -1.05 -16.94
CA TRP A 69 -22.69 -0.92 -18.24
C TRP A 69 -22.02 -1.68 -19.39
N ASP A 70 -20.78 -2.14 -19.22
CA ASP A 70 -20.03 -2.92 -20.20
C ASP A 70 -20.10 -4.43 -19.93
N ASN A 71 -19.41 -5.20 -20.76
CA ASN A 71 -19.34 -6.65 -20.67
C ASN A 71 -18.81 -7.12 -19.31
N LYS A 72 -19.58 -7.98 -18.63
CA LYS A 72 -19.27 -8.55 -17.29
C LYS A 72 -17.88 -9.19 -17.19
N VAL A 73 -17.27 -9.56 -18.32
CA VAL A 73 -15.90 -10.09 -18.39
C VAL A 73 -14.87 -9.11 -17.83
N TYR A 74 -14.99 -7.80 -18.13
CA TYR A 74 -14.06 -6.79 -17.60
C TYR A 74 -14.18 -6.62 -16.09
N MET A 75 -15.40 -6.78 -15.54
CA MET A 75 -15.64 -6.81 -14.09
C MET A 75 -14.89 -7.96 -13.41
N VAL A 76 -14.96 -9.16 -13.97
CA VAL A 76 -14.31 -10.33 -13.39
C VAL A 76 -12.79 -10.20 -13.43
N ILE A 77 -12.22 -9.69 -14.53
CA ILE A 77 -10.76 -9.48 -14.66
C ILE A 77 -10.27 -8.40 -13.70
N PHE A 78 -11.01 -7.29 -13.55
CA PHE A 78 -10.66 -6.23 -12.61
C PHE A 78 -10.72 -6.73 -11.16
N LEU A 79 -11.82 -7.39 -10.80
CA LEU A 79 -12.01 -7.90 -9.43
C LEU A 79 -10.99 -9.00 -9.10
N SER A 80 -10.65 -9.87 -10.05
CA SER A 80 -9.59 -10.87 -9.87
C SER A 80 -8.21 -10.22 -9.71
N SER A 81 -7.91 -9.14 -10.44
CA SER A 81 -6.67 -8.38 -10.28
C SER A 81 -6.56 -7.75 -8.89
N ILE A 82 -7.61 -7.10 -8.38
CA ILE A 82 -7.64 -6.53 -7.02
C ILE A 82 -7.50 -7.63 -5.97
N LEU A 83 -8.21 -8.74 -6.14
CA LEU A 83 -8.14 -9.89 -5.23
C LEU A 83 -6.69 -10.43 -5.15
N PHE A 84 -6.08 -10.64 -6.31
CA PHE A 84 -4.72 -11.17 -6.40
C PHE A 84 -3.69 -10.20 -5.82
N LEU A 85 -3.86 -8.90 -6.07
CA LEU A 85 -3.03 -7.85 -5.47
C LEU A 85 -3.17 -7.83 -3.95
N GLY A 86 -4.40 -7.91 -3.42
CA GLY A 86 -4.66 -7.97 -1.99
C GLY A 86 -4.00 -9.18 -1.33
N ILE A 87 -4.12 -10.36 -1.95
CA ILE A 87 -3.43 -11.58 -1.51
C ILE A 87 -1.92 -11.38 -1.50
N PHE A 88 -1.35 -10.83 -2.57
CA PHE A 88 0.08 -10.58 -2.66
C PHE A 88 0.57 -9.65 -1.54
N ILE A 89 -0.13 -8.53 -1.31
CA ILE A 89 0.22 -7.58 -0.24
C ILE A 89 0.17 -8.26 1.14
N VAL A 90 -0.89 -9.02 1.43
CA VAL A 90 -1.02 -9.73 2.72
C VAL A 90 0.10 -10.75 2.90
N LEU A 91 0.41 -11.53 1.87
CA LEU A 91 1.50 -12.51 1.93
C LEU A 91 2.86 -11.84 2.11
N THR A 92 3.16 -10.76 1.38
CA THR A 92 4.42 -10.01 1.54
C THR A 92 4.54 -9.36 2.91
N MET A 93 3.44 -8.79 3.45
CA MET A 93 3.41 -8.28 4.81
C MET A 93 3.67 -9.41 5.81
N PHE A 94 2.99 -10.53 5.68
CA PHE A 94 3.15 -11.67 6.57
C PHE A 94 4.57 -12.24 6.55
N ASP A 95 5.17 -12.35 5.37
CA ASP A 95 6.57 -12.75 5.17
C ASP A 95 7.52 -11.77 5.88
N THR A 96 7.32 -10.46 5.69
CA THR A 96 8.13 -9.43 6.33
C THR A 96 8.00 -9.46 7.85
N LEU A 97 6.78 -9.58 8.38
CA LEU A 97 6.53 -9.61 9.83
C LEU A 97 7.17 -10.84 10.49
N ARG A 98 7.22 -11.98 9.81
CA ARG A 98 7.80 -13.24 10.33
C ARG A 98 9.32 -13.31 10.13
N ARG A 99 9.91 -12.42 9.33
CA ARG A 99 11.33 -12.48 8.99
C ARG A 99 12.24 -12.27 10.20
N ASP A 100 11.86 -11.34 11.08
CA ASP A 100 12.62 -11.02 12.29
C ASP A 100 12.57 -12.16 13.33
N ASP A 101 11.47 -12.94 13.34
CA ASP A 101 11.30 -14.08 14.26
C ASP A 101 12.17 -15.29 13.88
N ILE A 102 12.48 -15.44 12.59
CA ILE A 102 13.12 -16.66 12.03
C ILE A 102 14.63 -16.49 11.84
N TYR A 103 15.10 -15.27 11.56
CA TYR A 103 16.51 -14.99 11.39
C TYR A 103 17.04 -14.08 12.50
N ASP A 104 17.76 -14.67 13.46
CA ASP A 104 18.58 -13.92 14.43
C ASP A 104 19.84 -13.39 13.72
N TYR A 105 19.64 -12.43 12.79
CA TYR A 105 20.72 -11.69 12.15
C TYR A 105 21.26 -10.67 13.15
N VAL A 106 21.97 -11.15 14.17
CA VAL A 106 22.88 -10.30 14.93
C VAL A 106 24.02 -9.95 13.99
N GLU A 107 23.96 -8.77 13.36
CA GLU A 107 25.03 -8.25 12.54
C GLU A 107 26.30 -8.15 13.39
N LYS A 108 27.16 -9.17 13.29
CA LYS A 108 28.44 -9.16 13.99
C LYS A 108 29.33 -8.11 13.33
N PRO A 109 29.87 -7.16 14.10
CA PRO A 109 30.72 -6.13 13.53
C PRO A 109 31.97 -6.78 12.92
N ILE A 110 32.30 -6.41 11.68
CA ILE A 110 33.51 -6.90 10.96
C ILE A 110 34.78 -6.62 11.79
N ASN A 111 34.78 -5.52 12.55
CA ASN A 111 35.78 -5.26 13.57
C ASN A 111 35.11 -4.97 14.92
N PRO A 112 35.19 -5.89 15.90
CA PRO A 112 34.60 -5.69 17.23
C PRO A 112 35.21 -4.54 18.02
N ASN A 113 36.35 -3.97 17.56
CA ASN A 113 37.01 -2.83 18.17
C ASN A 113 36.85 -1.53 17.34
N ALA A 114 35.89 -1.46 16.41
CA ALA A 114 35.64 -0.20 15.70
C ALA A 114 35.02 0.83 16.66
N ILE A 115 35.59 2.04 16.68
CA ILE A 115 35.20 3.18 17.53
C ILE A 115 33.69 3.52 17.49
N ILE A 116 33.00 3.13 16.42
CA ILE A 116 31.59 3.39 16.17
C ILE A 116 30.69 2.58 17.14
N TYR A 117 31.15 1.42 17.61
CA TYR A 117 30.41 0.54 18.53
C TYR A 117 30.77 0.72 20.01
N GLN A 118 31.87 1.42 20.30
CA GLN A 118 32.37 1.56 21.67
C GLN A 118 31.55 2.55 22.51
N THR A 119 30.80 3.43 21.86
CA THR A 119 29.93 4.43 22.50
C THR A 119 28.71 3.80 23.19
N ASP A 120 28.23 2.64 22.70
CA ASP A 120 27.03 1.99 23.24
C ASP A 120 27.34 0.87 24.25
N SER A 121 28.47 0.18 24.12
CA SER A 121 28.88 -0.91 25.04
C SER A 121 29.19 -0.43 26.47
N THR A 122 29.61 0.82 26.64
CA THR A 122 29.91 1.40 27.96
C THR A 122 28.66 1.65 28.82
N LYS A 123 27.46 1.63 28.22
CA LYS A 123 26.19 1.82 28.93
C LYS A 123 25.51 0.51 29.36
N THR A 124 25.88 -0.62 28.76
CA THR A 124 25.33 -1.95 29.06
C THR A 124 26.12 -2.70 30.15
N SER A 125 27.38 -2.34 30.43
CA SER A 125 28.18 -2.97 31.51
C SER A 125 27.88 -2.45 32.93
N ALA A 126 26.77 -1.74 33.16
CA ALA A 126 26.41 -1.14 34.46
C ALA A 126 25.17 -1.78 35.13
N ALA A 127 24.83 -3.02 34.82
CA ALA A 127 23.83 -3.82 35.54
C ALA A 127 24.45 -5.18 35.93
N PRO A 128 24.12 -5.72 37.11
CA PRO A 128 25.05 -6.50 37.92
C PRO A 128 25.33 -7.86 37.30
N ASP A 129 26.62 -8.13 37.17
CA ASP A 129 27.21 -9.40 36.75
C ASP A 129 26.68 -10.54 37.64
N SER A 130 25.93 -11.46 37.03
CA SER A 130 25.30 -12.60 37.70
C SER A 130 25.73 -13.92 37.06
N THR A 131 27.03 -14.14 36.82
CA THR A 131 27.57 -15.49 36.58
C THR A 131 29.10 -15.56 36.82
N ALA A 132 29.49 -16.07 38.01
CA ALA A 132 30.59 -17.01 38.31
C ALA A 132 32.03 -16.75 37.75
N VAL A 133 33.16 -16.93 38.46
CA VAL A 133 33.70 -18.12 39.18
C VAL A 133 34.92 -17.65 40.02
N PRO A 134 35.20 -18.19 41.23
CA PRO A 134 36.39 -17.82 42.00
C PRO A 134 37.65 -18.48 41.43
N SER A 135 38.62 -17.67 40.99
CA SER A 135 39.97 -18.13 40.64
C SER A 135 40.90 -18.00 41.85
N GLY A 136 41.52 -19.11 42.21
CA GLY A 136 42.19 -19.37 43.48
C GLY A 136 43.30 -18.40 43.90
N THR A 137 43.35 -18.23 45.22
CA THR A 137 44.35 -17.58 46.04
C THR A 137 45.73 -18.21 45.84
N ALA A 138 46.74 -17.34 45.72
CA ALA A 138 48.15 -17.67 45.82
C ALA A 138 48.49 -18.28 47.18
N HIS A 139 49.25 -19.39 47.17
CA HIS A 139 50.45 -19.62 47.99
C HIS A 139 51.24 -20.78 47.41
#